data_AF-A0A369PVN3-F1
#
_entry.id   AF-A0A369PVN3-F1
#
_cell.length_a   1.000
_cell.length_b   1.000
_cell.length_c   1.000
_cell.angle_alpha   90.00
_cell.angle_beta   90.00
_cell.angle_gamma   90.00
#
_symmetry.space_group_name_H-M   'P 1'
#
loop_
_entity.id
_entity.type
_entity.pdbx_description
1 polymer ?
#
loop_
_entity_poly.entity_id
_entity_poly.type
_entity_poly.pdbx_seq_one_letter_code
_entity_poly.pdbx_strand_id
1 'polypeptide(L)'
;MCGNSSQAQSKREAYATLDIGWMKKIEFKTPPQPLTNQDRSYTAKQIGYAQHMLTWIQQTYAPKGMLGDARLFVFVPPKSEPVTSKYYDYNEAEKNNRRALPYNYGAYAKLSLFLKKDANGKFVPETDHHIRWLIEANGLETISQQIVSLSTPEEYYFLMPRYDIGLKGSLDKTWYAEAAKFQNFNNHPNLKNYDHYYIPNGQVTAGKDDFYTVIMTKNSQPLPFEQVTVGEFIRQVEKQLPMMYQIAINGGSKDIDLKARANRGFQIFKNKFSAKANEKVYLPESTQLNLFDFANADENSTFSNFKTASGTYQNCDGCSTFFPLLKLKKGVKEASATSEPLWLVIRWMPPLTRTLDGDRHYMETILNQFNYDYVYNYFFGNRPTQSYQPINFNAYKK
;
A
#
# COMPACT_ATOMS: atom_id res chain seq x y z
N MET A 1 -13.02 -6.05 -28.71
CA MET A 1 -12.06 -5.70 -29.77
C MET A 1 -10.75 -5.31 -29.08
N CYS A 2 -9.80 -6.25 -29.02
CA CYS A 2 -8.46 -6.01 -28.49
C CYS A 2 -7.64 -5.35 -29.59
N GLY A 3 -7.45 -4.03 -29.50
CA GLY A 3 -6.55 -3.32 -30.40
C GLY A 3 -5.12 -3.72 -30.11
N ASN A 4 -4.51 -4.48 -31.02
CA ASN A 4 -3.06 -4.61 -31.12
C ASN A 4 -2.46 -3.23 -31.42
N SER A 5 -2.00 -2.51 -30.41
CA SER A 5 -1.04 -1.42 -30.58
C SER A 5 0.35 -1.92 -30.21
N SER A 6 0.92 -2.75 -31.08
CA SER A 6 2.38 -2.93 -31.15
C SER A 6 3.00 -1.66 -31.76
N GLN A 7 2.85 -0.52 -31.07
CA GLN A 7 3.78 0.59 -31.28
C GLN A 7 5.14 0.07 -30.82
N ALA A 8 6.14 0.19 -31.68
CA ALA A 8 7.49 -0.27 -31.43
C ALA A 8 8.05 0.40 -30.17
N GLN A 9 7.86 -0.25 -29.01
CA GLN A 9 8.47 0.18 -27.76
C GLN A 9 9.98 0.23 -28.00
N SER A 10 10.60 1.38 -27.71
CA SER A 10 12.04 1.50 -27.71
C SER A 10 12.68 0.35 -26.92
N LYS A 11 13.65 -0.34 -27.53
CA LYS A 11 14.42 -1.40 -26.85
C LYS A 11 15.17 -0.79 -25.69
N ARG A 12 14.76 -1.09 -24.45
CA ARG A 12 15.33 -0.52 -23.21
C ARG A 12 16.84 -0.76 -23.12
N GLU A 13 17.33 -1.84 -23.73
CA GLU A 13 18.75 -2.17 -23.87
C GLU A 13 19.58 -1.01 -24.42
N ALA A 14 19.03 -0.21 -25.34
CA ALA A 14 19.77 0.87 -26.01
C ALA A 14 20.16 2.02 -25.08
N TYR A 15 19.49 2.17 -23.93
CA TYR A 15 19.79 3.21 -22.94
C TYR A 15 19.96 2.69 -21.52
N ALA A 16 19.86 1.38 -21.30
CA ALA A 16 19.93 0.76 -19.97
C ALA A 16 21.19 1.14 -19.17
N THR A 17 22.29 1.45 -19.84
CA THR A 17 23.58 1.81 -19.21
C THR A 17 23.79 3.32 -19.07
N LEU A 18 22.95 4.14 -19.71
CA LEU A 18 23.12 5.59 -19.78
C LEU A 18 22.62 6.27 -18.50
N ASP A 19 23.37 7.26 -18.02
CA ASP A 19 22.93 8.16 -16.96
C ASP A 19 21.94 9.20 -17.53
N ILE A 20 20.65 8.86 -17.49
CA ILE A 20 19.57 9.69 -18.04
C ILE A 20 19.24 10.86 -17.12
N GLY A 21 19.23 10.61 -15.82
CA GLY A 21 18.98 11.62 -14.79
C GLY A 21 17.49 11.96 -14.56
N TRP A 22 17.28 13.13 -13.97
CA TRP A 22 15.96 13.64 -13.56
C TRP A 22 15.40 14.59 -14.62
N MET A 23 14.10 14.52 -14.89
CA MET A 23 13.37 15.52 -15.68
C MET A 23 13.55 16.93 -15.10
N LYS A 24 13.51 17.00 -13.77
CA LYS A 24 13.76 18.20 -12.98
C LYS A 24 14.37 17.81 -11.63
N LYS A 25 15.52 18.40 -11.29
CA LYS A 25 16.01 18.43 -9.91
C LYS A 25 15.24 19.52 -9.16
N ILE A 26 14.61 19.17 -8.05
CA ILE A 26 13.78 20.09 -7.27
C ILE A 26 14.62 20.58 -6.09
N GLU A 27 14.81 21.90 -6.03
CA GLU A 27 15.45 22.58 -4.91
C GLU A 27 14.42 23.41 -4.17
N PHE A 28 14.34 23.24 -2.86
CA PHE A 28 13.43 24.00 -2.00
C PHE A 28 14.19 25.19 -1.41
N LYS A 29 14.03 26.37 -2.04
CA LYS A 29 14.71 27.62 -1.63
C LYS A 29 13.89 28.46 -0.66
N THR A 30 12.60 28.21 -0.58
CA THR A 30 11.68 28.93 0.30
C THR A 30 11.27 28.04 1.48
N PRO A 31 11.04 28.62 2.67
CA PRO A 31 10.50 27.87 3.80
C PRO A 31 9.16 27.21 3.43
N PRO A 32 8.91 25.97 3.88
CA PRO A 32 7.66 25.28 3.60
C PRO A 32 6.48 26.05 4.18
N GLN A 33 5.38 26.11 3.44
CA GLN A 33 4.15 26.77 3.86
C GLN A 33 3.08 25.73 4.20
N PRO A 34 2.15 26.02 5.13
CA PRO A 34 1.00 25.16 5.38
C PRO A 34 0.19 24.96 4.10
N LEU A 35 -0.42 23.78 3.97
CA LEU A 35 -1.27 23.44 2.82
C LEU A 35 -2.60 22.90 3.32
N THR A 36 -3.69 23.58 2.99
CA THR A 36 -5.05 23.05 3.16
C THR A 36 -5.56 22.55 1.82
N ASN A 37 -6.03 21.31 1.78
CA ASN A 37 -6.67 20.73 0.62
C ASN A 37 -7.90 19.93 1.06
N GLN A 38 -9.07 20.39 0.63
CA GLN A 38 -10.38 19.91 1.10
C GLN A 38 -10.51 19.97 2.63
N ASP A 39 -10.85 18.86 3.29
CA ASP A 39 -11.04 18.74 4.73
C ASP A 39 -9.73 18.45 5.49
N ARG A 40 -8.58 18.52 4.82
CA ARG A 40 -7.26 18.26 5.42
C ARG A 40 -6.36 19.48 5.38
N SER A 41 -5.82 19.82 6.55
CA SER A 41 -4.78 20.83 6.72
C SER A 41 -3.47 20.18 7.10
N TYR A 42 -2.43 20.45 6.32
CA TYR A 42 -1.07 20.02 6.56
C TYR A 42 -0.24 21.21 7.04
N THR A 43 0.47 21.03 8.14
CA THR A 43 1.34 22.07 8.72
C THR A 43 2.55 22.32 7.82
N ALA A 44 3.14 23.52 7.92
CA ALA A 44 4.42 23.83 7.27
C ALA A 44 5.50 22.77 7.56
N LYS A 45 5.52 22.22 8.78
CA LYS A 45 6.47 21.19 9.19
C LYS A 45 6.28 19.86 8.45
N GLN A 46 5.04 19.40 8.28
CA GLN A 46 4.74 18.20 7.48
C GLN A 46 5.14 18.40 6.01
N ILE A 47 4.90 19.59 5.45
CA ILE A 47 5.34 19.92 4.09
C ILE A 47 6.88 19.93 4.01
N GLY A 48 7.56 20.49 5.00
CA GLY A 48 9.03 20.45 5.10
C GLY A 48 9.57 19.01 5.16
N TYR A 49 8.89 18.12 5.87
CA TYR A 49 9.26 16.70 5.88
C TYR A 49 9.10 16.03 4.52
N ALA A 50 8.01 16.28 3.80
CA ALA A 50 7.86 15.82 2.42
C ALA A 50 8.98 16.36 1.51
N GLN A 51 9.36 17.63 1.66
CA GLN A 51 10.50 18.23 0.95
C GLN A 51 11.81 17.48 1.24
N HIS A 52 12.12 17.20 2.51
CA HIS A 52 13.30 16.42 2.87
C HIS A 52 13.28 15.02 2.27
N MET A 53 12.15 14.31 2.31
CA MET A 53 12.00 12.99 1.70
C MET A 53 12.32 13.02 0.20
N LEU A 54 11.85 14.04 -0.53
CA LEU A 54 12.16 14.22 -1.94
C LEU A 54 13.65 14.49 -2.16
N THR A 55 14.24 15.37 -1.36
CA THR A 55 15.68 15.66 -1.43
C THR A 55 16.51 14.40 -1.20
N TRP A 56 16.14 13.55 -0.23
CA TRP A 56 16.84 12.30 0.04
C TRP A 56 16.74 11.32 -1.14
N ILE A 57 15.58 11.22 -1.78
CA ILE A 57 15.41 10.43 -3.01
C ILE A 57 16.37 10.93 -4.11
N GLN A 58 16.38 12.24 -4.38
CA GLN A 58 17.21 12.83 -5.45
C GLN A 58 18.72 12.81 -5.14
N GLN A 59 19.11 12.87 -3.87
CA GLN A 59 20.51 12.76 -3.43
C GLN A 59 21.01 11.31 -3.49
N THR A 60 20.13 10.35 -3.24
CA THR A 60 20.49 8.92 -3.23
C THR A 60 20.57 8.36 -4.65
N TYR A 61 19.60 8.70 -5.50
CA TYR A 61 19.49 8.07 -6.82
C TYR A 61 19.78 9.04 -7.95
N ALA A 62 20.75 8.67 -8.78
CA ALA A 62 20.95 9.22 -10.11
C ALA A 62 20.34 8.23 -11.12
N PRO A 63 19.21 8.58 -11.78
CA PRO A 63 18.53 7.66 -12.70
C PRO A 63 19.42 7.20 -13.85
N LYS A 64 19.59 5.88 -13.95
CA LYS A 64 20.30 5.18 -15.03
C LYS A 64 19.32 4.30 -15.79
N GLY A 65 19.33 4.36 -17.12
CA GLY A 65 18.40 3.61 -17.97
C GLY A 65 16.92 3.94 -17.80
N MET A 66 16.60 5.00 -17.05
CA MET A 66 15.24 5.45 -16.73
C MET A 66 15.24 6.96 -16.55
N LEU A 67 14.12 7.61 -16.85
CA LEU A 67 13.95 9.04 -16.65
C LEU A 67 13.14 9.30 -15.37
N GLY A 68 13.74 9.99 -14.40
CA GLY A 68 13.10 10.25 -13.11
C GLY A 68 12.27 11.53 -13.07
N ASP A 69 11.07 11.46 -12.48
CA ASP A 69 10.20 12.60 -12.15
C ASP A 69 9.84 12.53 -10.65
N ALA A 70 10.44 13.42 -9.86
CA ALA A 70 10.24 13.45 -8.41
C ALA A 70 9.11 14.41 -8.05
N ARG A 71 8.20 13.99 -7.15
CA ARG A 71 7.02 14.76 -6.77
C ARG A 71 6.75 14.65 -5.28
N LEU A 72 6.29 15.76 -4.71
CA LEU A 72 5.68 15.79 -3.38
C LEU A 72 4.23 15.34 -3.49
N PHE A 73 3.70 14.78 -2.42
CA PHE A 73 2.28 14.56 -2.30
C PHE A 73 1.79 14.79 -0.86
N VAL A 74 0.51 15.14 -0.77
CA VAL A 74 -0.29 15.06 0.45
C VAL A 74 -1.53 14.26 0.12
N PHE A 75 -1.96 13.40 1.03
CA PHE A 75 -3.13 12.58 0.82
C PHE A 75 -4.40 13.39 1.02
N VAL A 76 -5.32 13.29 0.07
CA VAL A 76 -6.63 13.92 0.15
C VAL A 76 -7.65 12.87 -0.28
N PRO A 77 -8.57 12.47 0.62
CA PRO A 77 -9.63 11.56 0.26
C PRO A 77 -10.40 12.11 -0.94
N PRO A 78 -10.70 11.30 -1.95
CA PRO A 78 -11.61 11.71 -3.01
C PRO A 78 -12.98 12.04 -2.42
N LYS A 79 -13.66 13.04 -3.01
CA LYS A 79 -15.07 13.29 -2.67
C LYS A 79 -15.90 12.06 -3.02
N SER A 80 -16.80 11.68 -2.13
CA SER A 80 -17.77 10.61 -2.34
C SER A 80 -19.19 11.14 -2.37
N GLU A 81 -20.06 10.44 -3.06
CA GLU A 81 -21.51 10.61 -2.96
C GLU A 81 -22.01 10.32 -1.52
N PRO A 82 -23.15 10.87 -1.09
CA PRO A 82 -23.77 10.47 0.17
C PRO A 82 -24.31 9.03 0.08
N VAL A 83 -24.31 8.30 1.20
CA VAL A 83 -24.79 6.90 1.27
C VAL A 83 -26.22 6.73 0.76
N THR A 84 -27.05 7.78 0.85
CA THR A 84 -28.44 7.80 0.36
C THR A 84 -28.55 7.99 -1.16
N SER A 85 -27.44 8.23 -1.86
CA SER A 85 -27.43 8.41 -3.31
C SER A 85 -27.68 7.09 -4.03
N LYS A 86 -28.46 7.13 -5.12
CA LYS A 86 -28.61 5.98 -6.04
C LYS A 86 -27.32 5.64 -6.79
N TYR A 87 -26.33 6.54 -6.76
CA TYR A 87 -25.01 6.32 -7.34
C TYR A 87 -23.98 5.84 -6.30
N TYR A 88 -24.40 5.63 -5.05
CA TYR A 88 -23.52 5.13 -3.99
C TYR A 88 -23.26 3.64 -4.17
N ASP A 89 -22.28 3.31 -5.00
CA ASP A 89 -21.83 1.96 -5.28
C ASP A 89 -20.62 1.57 -4.41
N TYR A 90 -19.98 0.45 -4.74
CA TYR A 90 -18.77 0.00 -4.08
C TYR A 90 -17.62 1.04 -4.15
N ASN A 91 -17.46 1.70 -5.29
CA ASN A 91 -16.39 2.69 -5.48
C ASN A 91 -16.64 3.94 -4.64
N GLU A 92 -17.89 4.40 -4.54
CA GLU A 92 -18.26 5.51 -3.66
C GLU A 92 -18.09 5.15 -2.18
N ALA A 93 -18.37 3.91 -1.79
CA ALA A 93 -18.07 3.40 -0.45
C ALA A 93 -16.57 3.41 -0.16
N GLU A 94 -15.75 2.91 -1.08
CA GLU A 94 -14.29 2.96 -0.97
C GLU A 94 -13.78 4.40 -0.80
N LYS A 95 -14.24 5.33 -1.64
CA LYS A 95 -13.89 6.76 -1.56
C LYS A 95 -14.26 7.36 -0.20
N ASN A 96 -15.48 7.12 0.28
CA ASN A 96 -15.98 7.68 1.54
C ASN A 96 -15.15 7.17 2.73
N ASN A 97 -14.83 5.88 2.73
CA ASN A 97 -14.07 5.23 3.79
C ASN A 97 -12.62 5.71 3.90
N ARG A 98 -12.02 6.21 2.80
CA ARG A 98 -10.69 6.84 2.83
C ARG A 98 -10.62 8.09 3.73
N ARG A 99 -11.76 8.63 4.17
CA ARG A 99 -11.81 9.68 5.19
C ARG A 99 -11.29 9.23 6.55
N ALA A 100 -11.32 7.93 6.85
CA ALA A 100 -10.76 7.37 8.10
C ALA A 100 -9.23 7.28 8.10
N LEU A 101 -8.58 7.40 6.93
CA LEU A 101 -7.13 7.27 6.81
C LEU A 101 -6.40 8.38 7.57
N PRO A 102 -5.18 8.10 8.10
CA PRO A 102 -4.33 9.12 8.72
C PRO A 102 -3.95 10.23 7.72
N TYR A 103 -3.45 11.35 8.24
CA TYR A 103 -2.82 12.40 7.44
C TYR A 103 -1.49 11.85 6.91
N ASN A 104 -1.51 11.47 5.63
CA ASN A 104 -0.37 10.93 4.91
C ASN A 104 0.22 12.02 4.00
N TYR A 105 1.53 12.13 4.01
CA TYR A 105 2.30 13.05 3.17
C TYR A 105 3.66 12.45 2.89
N GLY A 106 4.29 12.90 1.81
CA GLY A 106 5.63 12.42 1.49
C GLY A 106 6.09 12.80 0.10
N ALA A 107 6.96 11.97 -0.45
CA ALA A 107 7.51 12.15 -1.78
C ALA A 107 7.61 10.83 -2.52
N TYR A 108 7.54 10.90 -3.84
CA TYR A 108 7.84 9.75 -4.69
C TYR A 108 8.67 10.17 -5.91
N ALA A 109 9.41 9.21 -6.43
CA ALA A 109 10.00 9.25 -7.77
C ALA A 109 9.23 8.31 -8.68
N LYS A 110 8.70 8.87 -9.77
CA LYS A 110 8.22 8.13 -10.93
C LYS A 110 9.39 7.95 -11.90
N LEU A 111 9.79 6.70 -12.16
CA LEU A 111 10.91 6.38 -13.04
C LEU A 111 10.36 5.77 -14.32
N SER A 112 10.27 6.56 -15.38
CA SER A 112 9.75 6.14 -16.68
C SER A 112 10.71 5.16 -17.35
N LEU A 113 10.18 4.01 -17.77
CA LEU A 113 10.98 2.88 -18.26
C LEU A 113 11.21 2.91 -19.77
N PHE A 114 10.22 3.39 -20.54
CA PHE A 114 10.27 3.46 -21.99
C PHE A 114 10.44 4.89 -22.43
N LEU A 115 11.54 5.16 -23.12
CA LEU A 115 12.00 6.51 -23.43
C LEU A 115 12.23 6.67 -24.94
N LYS A 116 11.87 7.85 -25.44
CA LYS A 116 12.26 8.32 -26.77
C LYS A 116 13.02 9.63 -26.66
N LYS A 117 13.70 10.02 -27.73
CA LYS A 117 14.27 11.36 -27.83
C LYS A 117 13.23 12.30 -28.44
N ASP A 118 13.11 13.50 -27.89
CA ASP A 118 12.34 14.58 -28.51
C ASP A 118 13.11 15.21 -29.68
N ALA A 119 12.54 16.24 -30.31
CA ALA A 119 13.17 16.96 -31.44
C ALA A 119 14.53 17.60 -31.09
N ASN A 120 14.81 17.82 -29.79
CA ASN A 120 16.07 18.38 -29.29
C ASN A 120 17.05 17.28 -28.83
N GLY A 121 16.74 16.01 -29.05
CA GLY A 121 17.56 14.89 -28.63
C GLY A 121 17.46 14.55 -27.13
N LYS A 122 16.56 15.20 -26.37
CA LYS A 122 16.37 14.95 -24.94
C LYS A 122 15.48 13.74 -24.71
N PHE A 123 15.81 12.90 -23.73
CA PHE A 123 14.96 11.80 -23.33
C PHE A 123 13.64 12.30 -22.73
N VAL A 124 12.53 11.76 -23.23
CA VAL A 124 11.17 11.98 -22.73
C VAL A 124 10.44 10.63 -22.62
N PRO A 125 9.43 10.50 -21.74
CA PRO A 125 8.64 9.27 -21.67
C PRO A 125 7.96 8.99 -23.02
N GLU A 126 8.11 7.76 -23.50
CA GLU A 126 7.39 7.27 -24.67
C GLU A 126 5.99 6.77 -24.30
N THR A 127 5.87 6.16 -23.12
CA THR A 127 4.62 5.65 -22.56
C THR A 127 4.48 6.08 -21.10
N ASP A 128 3.33 5.79 -20.49
CA ASP A 128 3.12 6.04 -19.05
C ASP A 128 3.68 4.93 -18.14
N HIS A 129 4.32 3.89 -18.69
CA HIS A 129 4.88 2.80 -17.89
C HIS A 129 6.08 3.29 -17.08
N HIS A 130 5.99 3.09 -15.77
CA HIS A 130 6.97 3.55 -14.82
C HIS A 130 7.05 2.62 -13.62
N ILE A 131 8.18 2.66 -12.92
CA ILE A 131 8.27 2.16 -11.54
C ILE A 131 8.25 3.33 -10.57
N ARG A 132 7.89 3.05 -9.32
CA ARG A 132 7.79 4.05 -8.25
C ARG A 132 8.70 3.70 -7.10
N TRP A 133 9.34 4.72 -6.55
CA TRP A 133 9.97 4.69 -5.23
C TRP A 133 9.35 5.80 -4.38
N LEU A 134 8.81 5.45 -3.22
CA LEU A 134 8.04 6.33 -2.35
C LEU A 134 8.57 6.30 -0.92
N ILE A 135 8.49 7.45 -0.26
CA ILE A 135 8.71 7.64 1.18
C ILE A 135 7.50 8.41 1.71
N GLU A 136 6.80 7.84 2.69
CA GLU A 136 5.55 8.37 3.21
C GLU A 136 5.55 8.41 4.72
N ALA A 137 5.11 9.53 5.29
CA ALA A 137 4.70 9.58 6.67
C ALA A 137 3.26 9.06 6.80
N ASN A 138 3.04 8.19 7.78
CA ASN A 138 1.72 7.62 8.09
C ASN A 138 1.07 6.88 6.90
N GLY A 139 1.88 6.33 5.98
CA GLY A 139 1.40 5.58 4.83
C GLY A 139 0.65 4.31 5.25
N LEU A 140 -0.63 4.20 4.92
CA LEU A 140 -1.43 2.99 5.17
C LEU A 140 -1.96 2.38 3.86
N GLU A 141 -2.48 3.20 2.96
CA GLU A 141 -3.06 2.75 1.68
C GLU A 141 -2.03 2.02 0.79
N THR A 142 -0.74 2.30 0.98
CA THR A 142 0.36 1.70 0.22
C THR A 142 0.84 0.35 0.76
N ILE A 143 0.38 -0.05 1.95
CA ILE A 143 0.81 -1.29 2.61
C ILE A 143 -0.39 -2.17 2.98
N SER A 144 -1.61 -1.70 2.74
CA SER A 144 -2.82 -2.38 3.15
C SER A 144 -3.85 -2.45 2.03
N GLN A 145 -4.76 -3.39 2.18
CA GLN A 145 -5.92 -3.58 1.34
C GLN A 145 -7.17 -3.31 2.16
N GLN A 146 -7.96 -2.33 1.75
CA GLN A 146 -9.21 -1.98 2.42
C GLN A 146 -10.21 -3.13 2.35
N ILE A 147 -10.90 -3.41 3.46
CA ILE A 147 -12.16 -4.16 3.44
C ILE A 147 -13.29 -3.15 3.39
N VAL A 148 -13.77 -2.85 2.17
CA VAL A 148 -14.69 -1.73 1.93
C VAL A 148 -15.98 -1.89 2.69
N SER A 149 -16.50 -3.11 2.74
CA SER A 149 -17.78 -3.42 3.38
C SER A 149 -17.75 -3.40 4.91
N LEU A 150 -16.56 -3.40 5.53
CA LEU A 150 -16.41 -3.23 6.97
C LEU A 150 -15.99 -1.81 7.35
N SER A 151 -15.35 -1.09 6.44
CA SER A 151 -14.83 0.25 6.70
C SER A 151 -15.95 1.30 6.73
N THR A 152 -15.71 2.38 7.48
CA THR A 152 -16.54 3.59 7.53
C THR A 152 -15.66 4.84 7.38
N PRO A 153 -16.23 6.04 7.25
CA PRO A 153 -15.47 7.29 7.29
C PRO A 153 -14.74 7.57 8.61
N GLU A 154 -15.05 6.80 9.67
CA GLU A 154 -14.47 6.89 11.02
C GLU A 154 -13.57 5.69 11.35
N GLU A 155 -13.85 4.50 10.81
CA GLU A 155 -13.13 3.26 11.13
C GLU A 155 -12.62 2.58 9.87
N TYR A 156 -11.29 2.51 9.70
CA TYR A 156 -10.67 1.87 8.54
C TYR A 156 -10.28 0.42 8.85
N TYR A 157 -10.93 -0.54 8.20
CA TYR A 157 -10.68 -1.98 8.33
C TYR A 157 -9.91 -2.48 7.10
N PHE A 158 -8.85 -3.26 7.32
CA PHE A 158 -7.94 -3.64 6.25
C PHE A 158 -7.19 -4.94 6.52
N LEU A 159 -6.65 -5.52 5.46
CA LEU A 159 -5.64 -6.57 5.51
C LEU A 159 -4.27 -5.96 5.17
N MET A 160 -3.21 -6.55 5.70
CA MET A 160 -1.84 -6.15 5.37
C MET A 160 -1.14 -7.36 4.72
N PRO A 161 -1.24 -7.51 3.38
CA PRO A 161 -0.74 -8.70 2.69
C PRO A 161 0.80 -8.67 2.69
N ARG A 162 1.39 -9.51 3.54
CA ARG A 162 2.84 -9.70 3.64
C ARG A 162 3.21 -11.06 3.05
N TYR A 163 4.16 -11.10 2.13
CA TYR A 163 4.64 -12.36 1.59
C TYR A 163 5.74 -12.94 2.47
N ASP A 164 5.43 -14.09 3.06
CA ASP A 164 6.40 -14.97 3.69
C ASP A 164 6.70 -16.16 2.77
N ILE A 165 7.97 -16.61 2.78
CA ILE A 165 8.40 -17.76 2.00
C ILE A 165 7.64 -19.01 2.49
N GLY A 166 6.97 -19.70 1.57
CA GLY A 166 6.22 -20.93 1.84
C GLY A 166 4.71 -20.75 1.97
N LEU A 167 4.19 -19.52 1.93
CA LEU A 167 2.75 -19.27 1.80
C LEU A 167 2.21 -19.90 0.51
N LYS A 168 0.98 -20.46 0.57
CA LYS A 168 0.36 -21.14 -0.57
C LYS A 168 -0.78 -20.35 -1.23
N GLY A 169 -1.41 -20.98 -2.22
CA GLY A 169 -2.53 -20.43 -2.98
C GLY A 169 -2.06 -19.58 -4.14
N SER A 170 -2.69 -18.42 -4.32
CA SER A 170 -2.25 -17.36 -5.22
C SER A 170 -0.80 -16.91 -5.00
N LEU A 171 -0.26 -17.15 -3.80
CA LEU A 171 1.11 -16.83 -3.42
C LEU A 171 2.12 -17.99 -3.59
N ASP A 172 1.68 -19.21 -3.96
CA ASP A 172 2.57 -20.37 -4.16
C ASP A 172 3.31 -20.34 -5.50
N LYS A 173 3.90 -19.18 -5.83
CA LYS A 173 4.60 -18.99 -7.11
C LYS A 173 6.08 -18.80 -6.85
N THR A 174 6.90 -19.61 -7.51
CA THR A 174 8.36 -19.63 -7.36
C THR A 174 8.98 -18.24 -7.56
N TRP A 175 8.46 -17.46 -8.52
CA TRP A 175 8.97 -16.11 -8.79
C TRP A 175 8.74 -15.10 -7.66
N TYR A 176 7.74 -15.28 -6.78
CA TYR A 176 7.59 -14.42 -5.60
C TYR A 176 8.67 -14.69 -4.57
N ALA A 177 9.05 -15.95 -4.36
CA ALA A 177 10.18 -16.30 -3.51
C ALA A 177 11.50 -15.74 -4.06
N GLU A 178 11.69 -15.78 -5.38
CA GLU A 178 12.85 -15.16 -6.01
C GLU A 178 12.83 -13.63 -5.92
N ALA A 179 11.67 -12.99 -6.09
CA ALA A 179 11.52 -11.55 -5.95
C ALA A 179 11.83 -11.10 -4.52
N ALA A 180 11.24 -11.73 -3.51
CA ALA A 180 11.53 -11.41 -2.12
C ALA A 180 13.02 -11.57 -1.75
N LYS A 181 13.76 -12.44 -2.44
CA LYS A 181 15.21 -12.65 -2.23
C LYS A 181 16.10 -11.81 -3.14
N PHE A 182 15.54 -11.05 -4.09
CA PHE A 182 16.35 -10.31 -5.05
C PHE A 182 17.25 -9.30 -4.35
N GLN A 183 18.53 -9.27 -4.71
CA GLN A 183 19.56 -8.43 -4.07
C GLN A 183 19.61 -8.59 -2.54
N ASN A 184 19.32 -9.80 -2.05
CA ASN A 184 19.29 -10.13 -0.63
C ASN A 184 18.33 -9.26 0.21
N PHE A 185 17.24 -8.76 -0.36
CA PHE A 185 16.29 -7.86 0.33
C PHE A 185 15.88 -8.37 1.72
N ASN A 186 15.40 -9.62 1.84
CA ASN A 186 14.95 -10.21 3.10
C ASN A 186 16.00 -10.30 4.21
N ASN A 187 17.31 -10.28 3.88
CA ASN A 187 18.38 -10.34 4.88
C ASN A 187 19.38 -9.20 4.68
N HIS A 188 18.94 -8.07 4.11
CA HIS A 188 19.86 -7.01 3.73
C HIS A 188 20.41 -6.32 5.00
N PRO A 189 21.75 -6.20 5.18
CA PRO A 189 22.33 -5.60 6.38
C PRO A 189 21.83 -4.19 6.73
N ASN A 190 21.56 -3.35 5.72
CA ASN A 190 21.01 -2.00 5.93
C ASN A 190 19.54 -2.00 6.39
N LEU A 191 18.84 -3.13 6.28
CA LEU A 191 17.43 -3.27 6.64
C LEU A 191 17.20 -4.03 7.94
N LYS A 192 18.24 -4.62 8.53
CA LYS A 192 18.15 -5.53 9.70
C LYS A 192 17.44 -4.94 10.93
N ASN A 193 17.42 -3.61 11.05
CA ASN A 193 16.82 -2.89 12.18
C ASN A 193 15.35 -2.49 11.93
N TYR A 194 14.80 -2.78 10.75
CA TYR A 194 13.49 -2.32 10.33
C TYR A 194 12.62 -3.49 9.87
N ASP A 195 11.31 -3.38 10.13
CA ASP A 195 10.35 -4.33 9.56
C ASP A 195 10.32 -4.14 8.04
N HIS A 196 10.59 -5.20 7.29
CA HIS A 196 10.64 -5.15 5.84
C HIS A 196 10.13 -6.45 5.23
N TYR A 197 9.37 -6.31 4.16
CA TYR A 197 8.73 -7.44 3.50
C TYR A 197 8.37 -7.10 2.06
N TYR A 198 8.08 -8.14 1.29
CA TYR A 198 7.63 -8.04 -0.08
C TYR A 198 6.10 -8.18 -0.15
N ILE A 199 5.47 -7.40 -1.03
CA ILE A 199 4.03 -7.42 -1.31
C ILE A 199 3.86 -7.82 -2.79
N PRO A 200 3.36 -9.02 -3.08
CA PRO A 200 3.17 -9.49 -4.44
C PRO A 200 1.89 -8.94 -5.08
N ASN A 201 1.81 -9.04 -6.41
CA ASN A 201 0.64 -9.09 -7.28
C ASN A 201 -0.43 -8.01 -7.10
N GLY A 202 -0.07 -6.78 -6.75
CA GLY A 202 -1.03 -5.69 -6.56
C GLY A 202 -2.00 -5.93 -5.41
N GLN A 203 -1.63 -6.72 -4.40
CA GLN A 203 -2.54 -7.02 -3.28
C GLN A 203 -3.01 -5.75 -2.53
N VAL A 204 -2.27 -4.64 -2.66
CA VAL A 204 -2.57 -3.33 -2.04
C VAL A 204 -2.85 -2.22 -3.06
N THR A 205 -2.81 -2.51 -4.36
CA THR A 205 -3.06 -1.52 -5.42
C THR A 205 -3.88 -2.12 -6.54
N ALA A 206 -4.81 -1.37 -7.12
CA ALA A 206 -5.57 -1.85 -8.29
C ALA A 206 -4.69 -2.22 -9.50
N GLY A 207 -3.46 -1.70 -9.58
CA GLY A 207 -2.43 -2.17 -10.50
C GLY A 207 -1.75 -3.41 -9.91
N LYS A 208 -1.61 -4.49 -10.71
CA LYS A 208 -0.99 -5.79 -10.36
C LYS A 208 0.53 -5.70 -10.08
N ASP A 209 0.95 -4.62 -9.46
CA ASP A 209 2.33 -4.28 -9.18
C ASP A 209 2.80 -4.99 -7.91
N ASP A 210 4.04 -5.46 -7.94
CA ASP A 210 4.73 -5.97 -6.77
C ASP A 210 5.46 -4.83 -6.05
N PHE A 211 5.79 -5.01 -4.77
CA PHE A 211 6.47 -3.97 -3.99
C PHE A 211 7.40 -4.54 -2.91
N TYR A 212 8.55 -3.91 -2.73
CA TYR A 212 9.35 -4.02 -1.52
C TYR A 212 8.95 -2.91 -0.56
N THR A 213 8.83 -3.23 0.72
CA THR A 213 8.39 -2.31 1.76
C THR A 213 9.33 -2.36 2.95
N VAL A 214 9.69 -1.18 3.47
CA VAL A 214 10.40 -0.99 4.73
C VAL A 214 9.55 -0.07 5.61
N ILE A 215 9.31 -0.48 6.84
CA ILE A 215 8.52 0.24 7.83
C ILE A 215 9.43 0.71 8.97
N MET A 216 9.30 1.99 9.32
CA MET A 216 10.00 2.56 10.47
C MET A 216 9.00 3.08 11.49
N THR A 217 9.18 2.68 12.75
CA THR A 217 8.39 3.16 13.88
C THR A 217 9.32 3.61 15.01
N LYS A 218 8.86 4.56 15.82
CA LYS A 218 9.62 5.00 16.99
C LYS A 218 9.90 3.84 17.92
N ASN A 219 11.17 3.66 18.30
CA ASN A 219 11.63 2.60 19.21
C ASN A 219 11.12 1.20 18.82
N SER A 220 10.98 0.93 17.52
CA SER A 220 10.50 -0.35 16.99
C SER A 220 9.14 -0.78 17.55
N GLN A 221 8.30 0.18 17.95
CA GLN A 221 6.96 -0.10 18.42
C GLN A 221 6.12 -0.69 17.29
N PRO A 222 5.15 -1.59 17.58
CA PRO A 222 4.21 -2.05 16.57
C PRO A 222 3.51 -0.87 15.90
N LEU A 223 3.14 -1.03 14.63
CA LEU A 223 2.25 -0.11 13.95
C LEU A 223 0.99 0.12 14.81
N PRO A 224 0.36 1.31 14.77
CA PRO A 224 -0.76 1.65 15.63
C PRO A 224 -2.07 1.03 15.13
N PHE A 225 -2.01 -0.27 14.84
CA PHE A 225 -3.09 -1.10 14.36
C PHE A 225 -3.47 -2.07 15.47
N GLU A 226 -4.72 -2.51 15.46
CA GLU A 226 -5.20 -3.54 16.34
C GLU A 226 -5.91 -4.63 15.55
N GLN A 227 -5.68 -5.88 15.94
CA GLN A 227 -6.31 -7.01 15.30
C GLN A 227 -7.73 -7.18 15.83
N VAL A 228 -8.67 -7.23 14.89
CA VAL A 228 -10.11 -7.32 15.11
C VAL A 228 -10.44 -8.68 15.72
N THR A 229 -11.24 -8.65 16.78
CA THR A 229 -11.82 -9.85 17.40
C THR A 229 -13.08 -10.30 16.66
N VAL A 230 -13.47 -11.57 16.80
CA VAL A 230 -14.71 -12.09 16.21
C VAL A 230 -15.94 -11.29 16.68
N GLY A 231 -15.99 -10.91 17.96
CA GLY A 231 -17.08 -10.12 18.51
C GLY A 231 -17.15 -8.70 17.93
N GLU A 232 -16.01 -8.05 17.69
CA GLU A 232 -15.95 -6.78 16.98
C GLU A 232 -16.38 -6.92 15.51
N PHE A 233 -15.88 -7.95 14.82
CA PHE A 233 -16.26 -8.23 13.44
C PHE A 233 -17.78 -8.42 13.29
N ILE A 234 -18.40 -9.22 14.17
CA ILE A 234 -19.86 -9.41 14.19
C ILE A 234 -20.57 -8.06 14.34
N ARG A 235 -20.21 -7.24 15.36
CA ARG A 235 -20.85 -5.94 15.56
C ARG A 235 -20.68 -5.02 14.34
N GLN A 236 -19.51 -5.06 13.71
CA GLN A 236 -19.24 -4.23 12.55
C GLN A 236 -20.03 -4.68 11.32
N VAL A 237 -20.12 -5.98 11.05
CA VAL A 237 -20.97 -6.51 9.97
C VAL A 237 -22.43 -6.11 10.20
N GLU A 238 -22.94 -6.29 11.43
CA GLU A 238 -24.31 -5.92 11.79
C GLU A 238 -24.61 -4.44 11.50
N LYS A 239 -23.67 -3.56 11.87
CA LYS A 239 -23.72 -2.12 11.59
C LYS A 239 -23.68 -1.81 10.08
N GLN A 240 -22.91 -2.57 9.30
CA GLN A 240 -22.67 -2.31 7.87
C GLN A 240 -23.65 -3.01 6.91
N LEU A 241 -24.44 -3.98 7.35
CA LEU A 241 -25.44 -4.67 6.51
C LEU A 241 -26.35 -3.71 5.72
N PRO A 242 -26.85 -2.59 6.27
CA PRO A 242 -27.64 -1.63 5.50
C PRO A 242 -26.87 -1.00 4.33
N MET A 243 -25.60 -0.65 4.53
CA MET A 243 -24.73 -0.12 3.47
C MET A 243 -24.44 -1.21 2.43
N MET A 244 -24.11 -2.43 2.85
CA MET A 244 -23.87 -3.54 1.92
C MET A 244 -25.10 -3.81 1.04
N TYR A 245 -26.31 -3.70 1.60
CA TYR A 245 -27.56 -3.77 0.85
C TYR A 245 -27.73 -2.62 -0.14
N GLN A 246 -27.45 -1.38 0.28
CA GLN A 246 -27.50 -0.24 -0.61
C GLN A 246 -26.55 -0.40 -1.81
N ILE A 247 -25.32 -0.86 -1.57
CA ILE A 247 -24.33 -1.17 -2.61
C ILE A 247 -24.87 -2.25 -3.56
N ALA A 248 -25.47 -3.32 -3.04
CA ALA A 248 -26.01 -4.40 -3.86
C ALA A 248 -27.17 -3.93 -4.76
N ILE A 249 -28.09 -3.12 -4.24
CA ILE A 249 -29.21 -2.57 -5.01
C ILE A 249 -28.73 -1.56 -6.06
N ASN A 250 -27.83 -0.64 -5.69
CA ASN A 250 -27.24 0.32 -6.64
C ASN A 250 -26.37 -0.38 -7.70
N GLY A 251 -25.78 -1.53 -7.35
CA GLY A 251 -25.07 -2.43 -8.27
C GLY A 251 -26.00 -3.26 -9.18
N GLY A 252 -27.33 -3.08 -9.10
CA GLY A 252 -28.29 -3.68 -10.02
C GLY A 252 -28.96 -4.97 -9.53
N SER A 253 -28.78 -5.34 -8.26
CA SER A 253 -29.54 -6.46 -7.68
C SER A 253 -31.05 -6.18 -7.73
N LYS A 254 -31.82 -7.16 -8.19
CA LYS A 254 -33.30 -7.12 -8.26
C LYS A 254 -33.98 -8.04 -7.25
N ASP A 255 -33.20 -8.66 -6.37
CA ASP A 255 -33.71 -9.60 -5.38
C ASP A 255 -34.40 -8.85 -4.22
N ILE A 256 -35.72 -8.98 -4.17
CA ILE A 256 -36.60 -8.34 -3.18
C ILE A 256 -36.39 -8.87 -1.76
N ASP A 257 -35.93 -10.12 -1.62
CA ASP A 257 -35.75 -10.79 -0.33
C ASP A 257 -34.29 -10.76 0.13
N LEU A 258 -33.39 -10.17 -0.65
CA LEU A 258 -31.95 -10.16 -0.42
C LEU A 258 -31.59 -9.72 1.00
N LYS A 259 -32.23 -8.64 1.50
CA LYS A 259 -32.01 -8.13 2.85
C LYS A 259 -32.43 -9.14 3.92
N ALA A 260 -33.60 -9.76 3.75
CA ALA A 260 -34.13 -10.73 4.71
C ALA A 260 -33.28 -12.01 4.74
N ARG A 261 -32.85 -12.50 3.57
CA ARG A 261 -31.94 -13.66 3.46
C ARG A 261 -30.59 -13.35 4.09
N ALA A 262 -30.00 -12.19 3.79
CA ALA A 262 -28.72 -11.78 4.36
C ALA A 262 -28.78 -11.65 5.89
N ASN A 263 -29.85 -11.07 6.43
CA ASN A 263 -30.05 -11.01 7.88
C ASN A 263 -30.12 -12.41 8.50
N ARG A 264 -30.85 -13.35 7.88
CA ARG A 264 -30.95 -14.74 8.35
C ARG A 264 -29.58 -15.42 8.34
N GLY A 265 -28.88 -15.39 7.22
CA GLY A 265 -27.55 -16.00 7.10
C GLY A 265 -26.52 -15.35 8.03
N PHE A 266 -26.64 -14.05 8.29
CA PHE A 266 -25.82 -13.38 9.29
C PHE A 266 -26.14 -13.83 10.72
N GLN A 267 -27.40 -14.13 11.08
CA GLN A 267 -27.70 -14.75 12.38
C GLN A 267 -27.08 -16.14 12.52
N ILE A 268 -27.07 -16.93 11.43
CA ILE A 268 -26.39 -18.23 11.42
C ILE A 268 -24.89 -18.05 11.67
N PHE A 269 -24.25 -17.09 11.01
CA PHE A 269 -22.86 -16.72 11.27
C PHE A 269 -22.64 -16.33 12.74
N LYS A 270 -23.47 -15.43 13.29
CA LYS A 270 -23.40 -14.98 14.70
C LYS A 270 -23.47 -16.16 15.66
N ASN A 271 -24.44 -17.04 15.48
CA ASN A 271 -24.63 -18.20 16.34
C ASN A 271 -23.40 -19.11 16.32
N LYS A 272 -22.88 -19.42 15.13
CA LYS A 272 -21.72 -20.29 14.92
C LYS A 272 -20.43 -19.77 15.55
N PHE A 273 -20.22 -18.45 15.55
CA PHE A 273 -18.98 -17.83 16.00
C PHE A 273 -19.10 -17.09 17.34
N SER A 274 -20.28 -17.05 17.97
CA SER A 274 -20.54 -16.37 19.25
C SER A 274 -19.61 -16.84 20.38
N ALA A 275 -19.39 -18.15 20.51
CA ALA A 275 -18.48 -18.72 21.51
C ALA A 275 -17.00 -18.34 21.30
N LYS A 276 -16.66 -17.82 20.11
CA LYS A 276 -15.32 -17.41 19.71
C LYS A 276 -15.13 -15.89 19.74
N ALA A 277 -16.01 -15.15 20.43
CA ALA A 277 -16.04 -13.69 20.40
C ALA A 277 -14.69 -13.00 20.68
N ASN A 278 -13.83 -13.61 21.50
CA ASN A 278 -12.51 -13.07 21.86
C ASN A 278 -11.36 -13.54 20.95
N GLU A 279 -11.61 -14.53 20.07
CA GLU A 279 -10.62 -14.97 19.08
C GLU A 279 -10.38 -13.87 18.04
N LYS A 280 -9.25 -13.95 17.34
CA LYS A 280 -8.86 -12.96 16.33
C LYS A 280 -9.37 -13.34 14.96
N VAL A 281 -9.65 -12.36 14.11
CA VAL A 281 -10.16 -12.58 12.75
C VAL A 281 -9.04 -12.60 11.73
N TYR A 282 -9.15 -13.55 10.80
CA TYR A 282 -8.30 -13.65 9.62
C TYR A 282 -9.16 -13.87 8.37
N LEU A 283 -8.84 -13.17 7.29
CA LEU A 283 -9.54 -13.22 5.99
C LEU A 283 -8.56 -13.50 4.84
N PRO A 284 -9.01 -14.11 3.73
CA PRO A 284 -8.19 -14.26 2.53
C PRO A 284 -7.83 -12.91 1.90
N GLU A 285 -6.69 -12.85 1.22
CA GLU A 285 -6.25 -11.64 0.49
C GLU A 285 -7.24 -11.15 -0.58
N SER A 286 -7.99 -12.03 -1.22
CA SER A 286 -8.94 -11.62 -2.28
C SER A 286 -10.31 -11.26 -1.74
N THR A 287 -10.51 -11.29 -0.43
CA THR A 287 -11.85 -11.17 0.15
C THR A 287 -12.28 -9.71 0.26
N GLN A 288 -13.32 -9.38 -0.50
CA GLN A 288 -14.25 -8.32 -0.15
C GLN A 288 -15.52 -8.99 0.35
N LEU A 289 -15.79 -8.88 1.66
CA LEU A 289 -17.05 -9.33 2.22
C LEU A 289 -18.18 -8.55 1.55
N ASN A 290 -19.25 -9.23 1.13
CA ASN A 290 -20.40 -8.62 0.51
C ASN A 290 -21.69 -9.22 1.06
N LEU A 291 -22.83 -8.63 0.69
CA LEU A 291 -24.12 -9.05 1.23
C LEU A 291 -24.48 -10.51 0.87
N PHE A 292 -24.04 -10.99 -0.30
CA PHE A 292 -24.35 -12.34 -0.78
C PHE A 292 -23.63 -13.44 0.00
N ASP A 293 -22.47 -13.12 0.61
CA ASP A 293 -21.77 -14.05 1.51
C ASP A 293 -22.66 -14.48 2.68
N PHE A 294 -23.59 -13.62 3.11
CA PHE A 294 -24.60 -13.95 4.10
C PHE A 294 -25.92 -14.39 3.47
N ALA A 295 -26.37 -13.78 2.37
CA ALA A 295 -27.66 -14.11 1.78
C ALA A 295 -27.78 -15.57 1.32
N ASN A 296 -26.65 -16.19 0.96
CA ASN A 296 -26.60 -17.57 0.51
C ASN A 296 -26.24 -18.56 1.64
N ALA A 297 -26.08 -18.09 2.88
CA ALA A 297 -25.75 -18.95 4.00
C ALA A 297 -26.98 -19.68 4.56
N ASP A 298 -26.77 -20.94 4.91
CA ASP A 298 -27.70 -21.85 5.59
C ASP A 298 -27.02 -22.48 6.82
N GLU A 299 -27.74 -23.33 7.55
CA GLU A 299 -27.24 -23.95 8.80
C GLU A 299 -25.97 -24.81 8.58
N ASN A 300 -25.75 -25.30 7.36
CA ASN A 300 -24.59 -26.13 7.01
C ASN A 300 -23.38 -25.29 6.57
N SER A 301 -23.57 -23.99 6.36
CA SER A 301 -22.54 -23.11 5.81
C SER A 301 -21.30 -23.05 6.69
N THR A 302 -20.14 -23.28 6.09
CA THR A 302 -18.85 -23.39 6.79
C THR A 302 -18.13 -22.04 6.93
N PHE A 303 -18.56 -21.03 6.17
CA PHE A 303 -17.91 -19.72 6.09
C PHE A 303 -16.40 -19.84 5.82
N SER A 304 -16.05 -20.55 4.74
CA SER A 304 -14.66 -20.90 4.39
C SER A 304 -13.71 -19.69 4.33
N ASN A 305 -14.23 -18.51 3.97
CA ASN A 305 -13.51 -17.23 3.90
C ASN A 305 -13.32 -16.54 5.26
N PHE A 306 -13.64 -17.21 6.38
CA PHE A 306 -13.44 -16.70 7.73
C PHE A 306 -12.65 -17.71 8.57
N LYS A 307 -11.55 -17.26 9.19
CA LYS A 307 -10.74 -18.06 10.09
C LYS A 307 -10.44 -17.30 11.37
N THR A 308 -10.13 -18.07 12.41
CA THR A 308 -9.70 -17.53 13.70
C THR A 308 -8.23 -17.75 14.03
N ALA A 309 -7.46 -18.24 13.05
CA ALA A 309 -6.02 -18.37 13.10
C ALA A 309 -5.41 -17.97 11.74
N SER A 310 -4.15 -17.51 11.77
CA SER A 310 -3.39 -17.27 10.54
C SER A 310 -2.97 -18.59 9.91
N GLY A 311 -2.80 -18.55 8.60
CA GLY A 311 -2.19 -19.64 7.87
C GLY A 311 -2.72 -19.79 6.46
N THR A 312 -2.25 -20.84 5.83
CA THR A 312 -2.78 -21.34 4.57
C THR A 312 -3.77 -22.45 4.85
N TYR A 313 -4.94 -22.38 4.22
CA TYR A 313 -5.97 -23.41 4.32
C TYR A 313 -6.36 -23.91 2.93
N GLN A 314 -6.60 -25.22 2.84
CA GLN A 314 -7.21 -25.84 1.66
C GLN A 314 -8.72 -25.57 1.66
N ASN A 315 -9.22 -25.13 0.52
CA ASN A 315 -10.60 -24.81 0.19
C ASN A 315 -10.99 -25.57 -1.10
N CYS A 316 -12.27 -25.52 -1.49
CA CYS A 316 -12.76 -26.16 -2.71
C CYS A 316 -12.04 -25.68 -3.98
N ASP A 317 -11.60 -24.42 -3.99
CA ASP A 317 -10.97 -23.76 -5.15
C ASP A 317 -9.43 -23.74 -5.07
N GLY A 318 -8.83 -24.52 -4.15
CA GLY A 318 -7.39 -24.59 -3.94
C GLY A 318 -6.97 -24.12 -2.54
N CYS A 319 -5.76 -23.57 -2.39
CA CYS A 319 -5.30 -23.02 -1.12
C CYS A 319 -5.51 -21.51 -1.06
N SER A 320 -5.80 -20.97 0.12
CA SER A 320 -5.84 -19.52 0.37
C SER A 320 -5.04 -19.18 1.61
N THR A 321 -4.32 -18.06 1.55
CA THR A 321 -3.59 -17.50 2.70
C THR A 321 -4.47 -16.48 3.40
N PHE A 322 -4.57 -16.59 4.73
CA PHE A 322 -5.42 -15.78 5.57
C PHE A 322 -4.60 -14.78 6.37
N PHE A 323 -4.87 -13.50 6.14
CA PHE A 323 -4.21 -12.36 6.76
C PHE A 323 -5.04 -11.83 7.93
N PRO A 324 -4.39 -11.29 8.99
CA PRO A 324 -5.12 -10.72 10.11
C PRO A 324 -5.97 -9.54 9.63
N LEU A 325 -7.23 -9.51 10.05
CA LEU A 325 -8.07 -8.33 9.89
C LEU A 325 -7.67 -7.29 10.92
N LEU A 326 -7.23 -6.13 10.44
CA LEU A 326 -6.73 -5.03 11.24
C LEU A 326 -7.66 -3.82 11.13
N LYS A 327 -7.60 -2.96 12.15
CA LYS A 327 -8.11 -1.60 12.11
C LYS A 327 -7.11 -0.62 12.73
N LEU A 328 -7.26 0.66 12.42
CA LEU A 328 -6.52 1.72 13.11
C LEU A 328 -6.95 1.81 14.58
N LYS A 329 -5.99 1.98 15.49
CA LYS A 329 -6.31 2.33 16.89
C LYS A 329 -7.01 3.69 16.94
N LYS A 330 -7.92 3.85 17.90
CA LYS A 330 -8.58 5.14 18.16
C LYS A 330 -7.54 6.24 18.41
N GLY A 331 -7.74 7.43 17.84
CA GLY A 331 -6.86 8.59 18.01
C GLY A 331 -5.72 8.69 16.99
N VAL A 332 -5.50 7.67 16.15
CA VAL A 332 -4.39 7.68 15.18
C VAL A 332 -4.55 8.75 14.11
N LYS A 333 -5.77 8.94 13.60
CA LYS A 333 -6.05 9.98 12.59
C LYS A 333 -5.77 11.37 13.18
N GLU A 334 -6.25 11.63 14.39
CA GLU A 334 -6.05 12.89 15.11
C GLU A 334 -4.56 13.11 15.41
N ALA A 335 -3.86 12.09 15.90
CA ALA A 335 -2.43 12.17 16.17
C ALA A 335 -1.61 12.40 14.90
N SER A 336 -2.00 11.81 13.77
CA SER A 336 -1.32 11.99 12.48
C SER A 336 -1.48 13.40 11.90
N ALA A 337 -2.53 14.13 12.30
CA ALA A 337 -2.73 15.52 11.91
C ALA A 337 -1.71 16.47 12.56
N THR A 338 -1.01 16.00 13.60
CA THR A 338 0.03 16.76 14.29
C THR A 338 1.37 16.72 13.54
N SER A 339 2.38 17.39 14.09
CA SER A 339 3.58 17.74 13.32
C SER A 339 4.58 16.61 13.07
N GLU A 340 4.57 15.51 13.83
CA GLU A 340 5.54 14.41 13.67
C GLU A 340 4.90 13.18 13.02
N PRO A 341 5.61 12.43 12.15
CA PRO A 341 5.16 11.13 11.70
C PRO A 341 4.95 10.17 12.88
N LEU A 342 3.93 9.33 12.80
CA LEU A 342 3.72 8.20 13.70
C LEU A 342 4.50 6.96 13.23
N TRP A 343 4.60 6.78 11.92
CA TRP A 343 5.46 5.79 11.26
C TRP A 343 5.87 6.30 9.87
N LEU A 344 6.87 5.65 9.27
CA LEU A 344 7.23 5.85 7.87
C LEU A 344 7.04 4.55 7.08
N VAL A 345 6.66 4.71 5.81
CA VAL A 345 6.70 3.68 4.80
C VAL A 345 7.69 4.09 3.72
N ILE A 346 8.72 3.29 3.49
CA ILE A 346 9.60 3.40 2.33
C ILE A 346 9.30 2.21 1.44
N ARG A 347 8.78 2.44 0.24
CA ARG A 347 8.32 1.37 -0.63
C ARG A 347 8.74 1.60 -2.06
N TRP A 348 8.99 0.53 -2.79
CA TRP A 348 9.36 0.66 -4.19
C TRP A 348 8.95 -0.57 -4.98
N MET A 349 8.62 -0.35 -6.26
CA MET A 349 8.32 -1.45 -7.19
C MET A 349 9.61 -2.19 -7.54
N PRO A 350 9.58 -3.52 -7.77
CA PRO A 350 10.73 -4.20 -8.33
C PRO A 350 11.03 -3.70 -9.74
N PRO A 351 12.27 -3.88 -10.21
CA PRO A 351 12.61 -3.60 -11.58
C PRO A 351 11.82 -4.51 -12.52
N LEU A 352 11.54 -4.03 -13.74
CA LEU A 352 10.85 -4.81 -14.76
C LEU A 352 11.68 -6.02 -15.21
N THR A 353 13.00 -5.87 -15.27
CA THR A 353 13.94 -6.95 -15.57
C THR A 353 15.12 -6.92 -14.62
N ARG A 354 15.66 -8.09 -14.27
CA ARG A 354 16.83 -8.20 -13.38
C ARG A 354 18.16 -8.14 -14.14
N THR A 355 18.13 -8.08 -15.47
CA THR A 355 19.33 -8.17 -16.31
C THR A 355 19.83 -6.84 -16.84
N LEU A 356 18.99 -5.81 -16.91
CA LEU A 356 19.40 -4.49 -17.39
C LEU A 356 20.14 -3.69 -16.32
N ASP A 357 21.18 -2.97 -16.71
CA ASP A 357 22.03 -2.20 -15.80
C ASP A 357 21.26 -1.14 -15.00
N GLY A 358 20.40 -0.37 -15.65
CA GLY A 358 19.56 0.62 -14.97
C GLY A 358 18.62 0.02 -13.92
N ASP A 359 18.10 -1.18 -14.19
CA ASP A 359 17.21 -1.91 -13.29
C ASP A 359 17.96 -2.47 -12.07
N ARG A 360 19.16 -3.02 -12.28
CA ARG A 360 20.05 -3.44 -11.19
C ARG A 360 20.52 -2.25 -10.35
N HIS A 361 20.98 -1.19 -11.01
CA HIS A 361 21.41 0.06 -10.38
C HIS A 361 20.33 0.67 -9.50
N TYR A 362 19.07 0.66 -9.94
CA TYR A 362 17.93 1.11 -9.15
C TYR A 362 17.78 0.33 -7.83
N MET A 363 17.76 -0.99 -7.88
CA MET A 363 17.64 -1.82 -6.68
C MET A 363 18.87 -1.71 -5.78
N GLU A 364 20.06 -1.74 -6.35
CA GLU A 364 21.32 -1.61 -5.61
C GLU A 364 21.42 -0.25 -4.93
N THR A 365 20.98 0.83 -5.58
CA THR A 365 21.00 2.17 -5.00
C THR A 365 20.09 2.29 -3.79
N ILE A 366 18.84 1.81 -3.90
CA ILE A 366 17.90 1.85 -2.77
C ILE A 366 18.43 1.02 -1.60
N LEU A 367 18.88 -0.20 -1.85
CA LEU A 367 19.32 -1.11 -0.79
C LEU A 367 20.64 -0.68 -0.15
N ASN A 368 21.61 -0.23 -0.94
CA ASN A 368 22.98 -0.04 -0.49
C ASN A 368 23.37 1.41 -0.21
N GLN A 369 22.71 2.38 -0.85
CA GLN A 369 23.09 3.80 -0.77
C GLN A 369 22.07 4.64 -0.01
N PHE A 370 20.80 4.22 0.07
CA PHE A 370 19.82 4.95 0.88
C PHE A 370 20.18 4.84 2.37
N ASN A 371 20.29 5.98 3.04
CA ASN A 371 20.72 6.03 4.43
C ASN A 371 19.52 5.89 5.37
N TYR A 372 19.07 4.64 5.56
CA TYR A 372 17.92 4.31 6.40
C TYR A 372 18.11 4.78 7.85
N ASP A 373 19.33 4.64 8.41
CA ASP A 373 19.64 5.07 9.78
C ASP A 373 19.53 6.59 9.96
N TYR A 374 19.98 7.37 8.97
CA TYR A 374 19.77 8.82 9.00
C TYR A 374 18.27 9.14 9.03
N VAL A 375 17.49 8.53 8.14
CA VAL A 375 16.05 8.79 8.03
C VAL A 375 15.33 8.41 9.31
N TYR A 376 15.63 7.23 9.88
CA TYR A 376 15.10 6.81 11.16
C TYR A 376 15.42 7.84 12.27
N ASN A 377 16.70 8.20 12.41
CA ASN A 377 17.15 9.12 13.45
C ASN A 377 16.55 10.53 13.29
N TYR A 378 16.30 10.97 12.06
CA TYR A 378 15.70 12.28 11.78
C TYR A 378 14.31 12.45 12.40
N PHE A 379 13.49 11.38 12.42
CA PHE A 379 12.12 11.42 12.93
C PHE A 379 11.94 10.79 14.31
N PHE A 380 12.65 9.69 14.58
CA PHE A 380 12.35 8.80 15.70
C PHE A 380 13.47 8.66 16.72
N GLY A 381 14.71 8.96 16.32
CA GLY A 381 15.90 8.82 17.14
C GLY A 381 16.57 10.16 17.46
N ASN A 382 17.90 10.14 17.51
CA ASN A 382 18.71 11.32 17.75
C ASN A 382 18.89 12.08 16.42
N ARG A 383 18.07 13.12 16.21
CA ARG A 383 18.06 13.89 14.95
C ARG A 383 19.50 14.30 14.55
N PRO A 384 19.97 13.89 13.35
CA PRO A 384 21.30 14.25 12.88
C PRO A 384 21.46 15.78 12.76
N THR A 385 22.64 16.28 13.12
CA THR A 385 23.02 17.69 12.92
C THR A 385 23.57 17.94 11.52
N GLN A 386 24.19 16.92 10.92
CA GLN A 386 24.67 16.96 9.54
C GLN A 386 23.51 16.77 8.55
N SER A 387 23.67 17.33 7.36
CA SER A 387 22.75 17.09 6.24
C SER A 387 22.80 15.62 5.79
N TYR A 388 21.69 15.14 5.22
CA TYR A 388 21.61 13.81 4.62
C TYR A 388 22.73 13.58 3.61
N GLN A 389 23.35 12.41 3.69
CA GLN A 389 24.28 11.90 2.70
C GLN A 389 23.96 10.43 2.42
N PRO A 390 23.94 10.01 1.15
CA PRO A 390 23.88 8.60 0.80
C PRO A 390 25.05 7.82 1.43
N ILE A 391 24.85 6.54 1.70
CA ILE A 391 25.90 5.65 2.19
C ILE A 391 26.94 5.48 1.07
N ASN A 392 28.21 5.73 1.38
CA ASN A 392 29.30 5.47 0.46
C ASN A 392 29.59 3.97 0.40
N PHE A 393 29.16 3.31 -0.67
CA PHE A 393 29.28 1.86 -0.84
C PHE A 393 30.73 1.36 -0.81
N ASN A 394 31.71 2.21 -1.15
CA ASN A 394 33.13 1.85 -1.13
C ASN A 394 33.68 1.60 0.29
N ALA A 395 32.96 1.99 1.35
CA ALA A 395 33.37 1.75 2.73
C ALA A 395 33.11 0.32 3.22
N TYR A 396 32.24 -0.46 2.55
CA TYR A 396 31.77 -1.78 2.99
C TYR A 396 32.34 -2.97 2.19
N LYS A 397 33.22 -2.72 1.21
CA LYS A 397 33.97 -3.77 0.48
C LYS A 397 35.30 -4.16 1.17
N LYS A 398 35.38 -4.07 2.50
CA LYS A 398 36.55 -4.54 3.26
C LYS A 398 36.30 -5.90 3.87
#